data_AF-A0A9P6DYW1-F1
#
_entry.id   AF-A0A9P6DYW1-F1
#
_cell.length_a   1.000
_cell.length_b   1.000
_cell.length_c   1.000
_cell.angle_alpha   90.00
_cell.angle_beta   90.00
_cell.angle_gamma   90.00
#
_symmetry.space_group_name_H-M   'P 1'
#
loop_
_entity.id
_entity.type
_entity.pdbx_description
1 polymer ?
#
loop_
_entity_poly.entity_id
_entity_poly.type
_entity_poly.pdbx_seq_one_letter_code
_entity_poly.pdbx_strand_id
1 'polypeptide(L)'
;MDTSIDDNERSQPKASLRSHGSGLSVPTTPLRHSSAGSSQQSSHHSTSVSQKELQDTLQSELSGATFESDALSLGDALSDETIHEIKTRLPTWPSEGREQAYYEPVVKTISVVRDVLRKRRKPDEPRGIYDDHGLFLYADCAMMDSVDGAHAVKSDLILARRKELGENERVRWRDVDMVVEVKRDWPDLVTQAATYARALLYSNSTRWFSLVIGVNHKMRQARFMFFHQGGLTSTRELTMDGDAPEFPKFAQMLETVFSCKNPMDAGFFPAPSRDGPFEDVSLLSSRTCIRGRANQVAVLSQKDNTGPRHAEALSYPPARRSAHLAEKSTRQVQAQPTPPPKLPRGNQSHARGPATKDITMPRDEARIVT
;
A
#
# COMPACT_ATOMS: atom_id res chain seq x y z
N MET A 1 -13.50 -65.75 -4.28
CA MET A 1 -13.51 -64.63 -5.25
C MET A 1 -12.80 -63.50 -4.56
N ASP A 2 -11.48 -63.49 -4.77
CA ASP A 2 -10.55 -62.49 -4.27
C ASP A 2 -10.67 -61.22 -5.12
N THR A 3 -10.72 -60.06 -4.47
CA THR A 3 -10.44 -58.78 -5.12
C THR A 3 -9.54 -57.96 -4.20
N SER A 4 -8.31 -57.82 -4.67
CA SER A 4 -7.18 -57.09 -4.10
C SER A 4 -7.42 -55.58 -4.12
N ILE A 5 -6.97 -54.94 -3.03
CA ILE A 5 -6.83 -53.50 -2.89
C ILE A 5 -5.39 -53.17 -3.31
N ASP A 6 -5.23 -52.38 -4.37
CA ASP A 6 -3.95 -51.82 -4.78
C ASP A 6 -3.75 -50.45 -4.13
N ASP A 7 -2.87 -50.41 -3.12
CA ASP A 7 -2.29 -49.20 -2.56
C ASP A 7 -1.15 -48.72 -3.48
N ASN A 8 -1.26 -47.49 -3.99
CA ASN A 8 -0.21 -46.83 -4.76
C ASN A 8 0.31 -45.61 -4.00
N GLU A 9 1.22 -45.87 -3.05
CA GLU A 9 1.99 -44.85 -2.34
C GLU A 9 3.03 -44.21 -3.28
N ARG A 10 2.77 -42.97 -3.68
CA ARG A 10 3.71 -42.15 -4.45
C ARG A 10 4.66 -41.42 -3.49
N SER A 11 5.86 -41.96 -3.35
CA SER A 11 7.00 -41.38 -2.62
C SER A 11 7.37 -39.98 -3.15
N GLN A 12 7.51 -39.01 -2.26
CA GLN A 12 8.16 -37.72 -2.54
C GLN A 12 9.65 -37.77 -2.16
N PRO A 13 10.56 -37.17 -2.97
CA PRO A 13 11.97 -37.10 -2.63
C PRO A 13 12.28 -35.93 -1.67
N LYS A 14 12.91 -36.26 -0.54
CA LYS A 14 13.60 -35.28 0.32
C LYS A 14 14.94 -34.92 -0.31
N ALA A 15 15.09 -33.69 -0.79
CA ALA A 15 16.38 -33.14 -1.18
C ALA A 15 16.88 -32.14 -0.11
N SER A 16 17.92 -32.57 0.62
CA SER A 16 18.75 -31.74 1.49
C SER A 16 19.82 -31.07 0.63
N LEU A 17 19.89 -29.74 0.64
CA LEU A 17 21.00 -29.01 0.03
C LEU A 17 21.42 -27.84 0.92
N ARG A 18 22.59 -28.02 1.53
CA ARG A 18 23.42 -26.97 2.13
C ARG A 18 23.96 -26.08 1.01
N SER A 19 23.75 -24.77 1.09
CA SER A 19 24.49 -23.80 0.29
C SER A 19 25.43 -22.98 1.17
N HIS A 20 26.72 -23.16 0.95
CA HIS A 20 27.75 -22.20 1.35
C HIS A 20 27.83 -21.13 0.26
N GLY A 21 27.60 -19.87 0.62
CA GLY A 21 27.72 -18.72 -0.27
C GLY A 21 28.56 -17.63 0.38
N SER A 22 29.83 -17.57 -0.02
CA SER A 22 30.84 -16.61 0.43
C SER A 22 30.50 -15.18 0.00
N GLY A 23 30.52 -14.25 0.96
CA GLY A 23 30.31 -12.82 0.73
C GLY A 23 31.55 -12.14 0.13
N LEU A 24 31.33 -11.36 -0.92
CA LEU A 24 32.26 -10.32 -1.37
C LEU A 24 31.55 -8.98 -1.20
N SER A 25 31.99 -8.22 -0.20
CA SER A 25 31.57 -6.84 0.04
C SER A 25 32.42 -5.88 -0.81
N VAL A 26 31.76 -5.06 -1.63
CA VAL A 26 32.40 -3.94 -2.34
C VAL A 26 32.13 -2.66 -1.55
N PRO A 27 33.16 -1.90 -1.13
CA PRO A 27 32.94 -0.63 -0.44
C PRO A 27 32.69 0.49 -1.46
N THR A 28 31.53 1.15 -1.37
CA THR A 28 31.21 2.37 -2.10
C THR A 28 31.62 3.60 -1.28
N THR A 29 32.53 4.40 -1.83
CA THR A 29 32.95 5.70 -1.28
C THR A 29 31.97 6.80 -1.71
N PRO A 30 31.56 7.74 -0.84
CA PRO A 30 30.76 8.88 -1.27
C PRO A 30 31.63 10.02 -1.81
N LEU A 31 31.27 10.51 -3.00
CA LEU A 31 31.83 11.69 -3.68
C LEU A 31 31.53 12.97 -2.88
N ARG A 32 32.59 13.71 -2.54
CA ARG A 32 32.55 15.09 -2.01
C ARG A 32 32.37 16.05 -3.18
N HIS A 33 31.23 16.75 -3.24
CA HIS A 33 31.09 17.94 -4.09
C HIS A 33 31.38 19.19 -3.25
N SER A 34 32.42 19.93 -3.65
CA SER A 34 32.74 21.26 -3.17
C SER A 34 32.00 22.29 -4.04
N SER A 35 31.15 23.11 -3.42
CA SER A 35 30.51 24.26 -4.05
C SER A 35 30.89 25.53 -3.29
N ALA A 36 31.84 26.28 -3.82
CA ALA A 36 31.90 27.74 -3.66
C ALA A 36 30.87 28.32 -4.66
N GLY A 37 30.12 29.40 -4.45
CA GLY A 37 30.11 30.47 -3.47
C GLY A 37 29.56 31.68 -4.23
N SER A 38 28.36 32.16 -3.90
CA SER A 38 27.91 33.51 -4.26
C SER A 38 26.74 33.92 -3.35
N SER A 39 27.07 34.79 -2.41
CA SER A 39 26.23 35.34 -1.36
C SER A 39 25.32 36.47 -1.87
N GLN A 40 24.01 36.23 -1.90
CA GLN A 40 23.01 37.28 -1.71
C GLN A 40 22.25 36.96 -0.41
N GLN A 41 22.56 37.70 0.64
CA GLN A 41 21.91 37.61 1.95
C GLN A 41 20.53 38.29 1.89
N SER A 42 19.47 37.52 1.62
CA SER A 42 18.14 37.87 2.11
C SER A 42 17.94 37.17 3.44
N SER A 43 17.99 37.91 4.54
CA SER A 43 17.76 37.40 5.90
C SER A 43 16.28 37.15 6.14
N HIS A 44 15.72 36.15 5.48
CA HIS A 44 14.53 35.47 5.98
C HIS A 44 15.02 34.41 6.96
N HIS A 45 14.79 34.62 8.26
CA HIS A 45 14.95 33.58 9.26
C HIS A 45 13.93 32.46 8.99
N SER A 46 14.26 31.56 8.07
CA SER A 46 13.63 30.25 8.04
C SER A 46 14.13 29.52 9.28
N THR A 47 13.30 29.48 10.33
CA THR A 47 13.49 28.57 11.45
C THR A 47 13.57 27.17 10.87
N SER A 48 14.77 26.58 10.89
CA SER A 48 14.96 25.19 10.46
C SER A 48 14.18 24.32 11.43
N VAL A 49 13.01 23.85 10.99
CA VAL A 49 12.22 22.87 11.75
C VAL A 49 13.09 21.63 11.90
N SER A 50 13.25 21.16 13.13
CA SER A 50 14.07 19.98 13.38
C SER A 50 13.39 18.73 12.77
N GLN A 51 14.19 17.77 12.30
CA GLN A 51 13.65 16.51 11.77
C GLN A 51 12.72 15.79 12.76
N LYS A 52 12.98 15.96 14.07
CA LYS A 52 12.16 15.42 15.15
C LYS A 52 10.80 16.12 15.24
N GLU A 53 10.75 17.45 15.18
CA GLU A 53 9.47 18.19 15.15
C GLU A 53 8.64 17.85 13.92
N LEU A 54 9.28 17.60 12.77
CA LEU A 54 8.59 17.09 11.59
C LEU A 54 8.03 15.68 11.83
N GLN A 55 8.79 14.77 12.47
CA GLN A 55 8.31 13.43 12.82
C GLN A 55 7.12 13.49 13.80
N ASP A 56 7.22 14.32 14.85
CA ASP A 56 6.17 14.47 15.86
C ASP A 56 4.90 15.10 15.25
N THR A 57 5.06 16.13 14.41
CA THR A 57 3.95 16.75 13.65
C THR A 57 3.30 15.72 12.74
N LEU A 58 4.10 14.98 11.96
CA LEU A 58 3.60 13.92 11.09
C LEU A 58 2.84 12.85 11.88
N GLN A 59 3.38 12.40 13.02
CA GLN A 59 2.76 11.38 13.87
C GLN A 59 1.43 11.88 14.46
N SER A 60 1.35 13.16 14.84
CA SER A 60 0.10 13.78 15.30
C SER A 60 -0.95 13.96 14.19
N GLU A 61 -0.53 14.26 12.96
CA GLU A 61 -1.43 14.29 11.80
C GLU A 61 -1.84 12.88 11.34
N LEU A 62 -1.06 11.85 11.71
CA LEU A 62 -1.31 10.44 11.37
C LEU A 62 -2.36 9.78 12.27
N SER A 63 -2.51 10.21 13.53
CA SER A 63 -3.44 9.57 14.47
C SER A 63 -4.93 9.72 14.12
N GLY A 64 -5.28 10.55 13.12
CA GLY A 64 -6.64 10.72 12.61
C GLY A 64 -6.83 10.36 11.13
N ALA A 65 -5.82 9.80 10.45
CA ALA A 65 -5.85 9.55 9.01
C ALA A 65 -6.40 8.16 8.61
N THR A 66 -7.02 7.47 9.57
CA THR A 66 -7.75 6.22 9.35
C THR A 66 -9.24 6.52 9.43
N PHE A 67 -9.94 6.40 8.31
CA PHE A 67 -11.39 6.53 8.26
C PHE A 67 -12.00 5.14 8.10
N GLU A 68 -12.67 4.67 9.15
CA GLU A 68 -13.53 3.50 9.04
C GLU A 68 -14.87 3.94 8.46
N SER A 69 -15.30 3.28 7.38
CA SER A 69 -16.55 3.63 6.73
C SER A 69 -17.43 2.40 6.54
N ASP A 70 -18.65 2.48 7.04
CA ASP A 70 -19.76 1.64 6.59
C ASP A 70 -20.25 2.04 5.20
N ALA A 71 -19.84 3.22 4.72
CA ALA A 71 -20.33 3.82 3.49
C ALA A 71 -19.57 3.38 2.24
N LEU A 72 -18.66 2.40 2.36
CA LEU A 72 -18.23 1.64 1.18
C LEU A 72 -19.48 0.95 0.64
N SER A 73 -20.08 1.54 -0.39
CA SER A 73 -21.30 1.05 -1.02
C SER A 73 -21.03 -0.34 -1.55
N LEU A 74 -21.41 -1.31 -0.72
CA LEU A 74 -21.53 -2.70 -1.12
C LEU A 74 -22.54 -2.76 -2.26
N GLY A 75 -22.30 -3.64 -3.24
CA GLY A 75 -23.26 -3.90 -4.31
C GLY A 75 -24.61 -4.43 -3.79
N ASP A 76 -25.40 -5.04 -4.66
CA ASP A 76 -26.61 -5.73 -4.22
C ASP A 76 -26.25 -6.89 -3.27
N ALA A 77 -27.13 -7.21 -2.33
CA ALA A 77 -26.90 -8.34 -1.42
C ALA A 77 -26.85 -9.65 -2.21
N LEU A 78 -25.89 -10.51 -1.86
CA LEU A 78 -25.80 -11.85 -2.43
C LEU A 78 -27.04 -12.67 -2.05
N SER A 79 -27.59 -13.42 -3.01
CA SER A 79 -28.71 -14.33 -2.75
C SER A 79 -28.34 -15.40 -1.71
N ASP A 80 -29.31 -15.83 -0.91
CA ASP A 80 -29.14 -16.85 0.12
C ASP A 80 -28.60 -18.16 -0.48
N GLU A 81 -29.02 -18.50 -1.71
CA GLU A 81 -28.51 -19.67 -2.42
C GLU A 81 -27.01 -19.56 -2.73
N THR A 82 -26.49 -18.36 -3.06
CA THR A 82 -25.04 -18.16 -3.28
C THR A 82 -24.29 -18.25 -1.97
N ILE A 83 -24.81 -17.63 -0.92
CA ILE A 83 -24.18 -17.71 0.40
C ILE A 83 -24.13 -19.17 0.87
N HIS A 84 -25.22 -19.92 0.73
CA HIS A 84 -25.25 -21.34 1.06
C HIS A 84 -24.22 -22.15 0.25
N GLU A 85 -24.17 -21.94 -1.08
CA GLU A 85 -23.19 -22.61 -1.95
C GLU A 85 -21.73 -22.30 -1.52
N ILE A 86 -21.43 -21.05 -1.18
CA ILE A 86 -20.11 -20.66 -0.67
C ILE A 86 -19.81 -21.41 0.64
N LYS A 87 -20.73 -21.35 1.62
CA LYS A 87 -20.55 -21.96 2.95
C LYS A 87 -20.22 -23.46 2.86
N THR A 88 -20.93 -24.21 2.00
CA THR A 88 -20.72 -25.66 1.84
C THR A 88 -19.33 -26.04 1.31
N ARG A 89 -18.59 -25.08 0.75
CA ARG A 89 -17.27 -25.28 0.14
C ARG A 89 -16.13 -24.63 0.93
N LEU A 90 -16.43 -23.93 2.03
CA LEU A 90 -15.42 -23.27 2.85
C LEU A 90 -14.46 -24.29 3.49
N PRO A 91 -13.17 -23.93 3.64
CA PRO A 91 -12.23 -24.78 4.35
C PRO A 91 -12.52 -24.79 5.85
N THR A 92 -12.11 -25.87 6.52
CA THR A 92 -12.04 -25.87 7.98
C THR A 92 -10.89 -24.99 8.45
N TRP A 93 -11.16 -24.08 9.38
CA TRP A 93 -10.15 -23.20 9.98
C TRP A 93 -9.43 -23.89 11.14
N PRO A 94 -8.10 -23.70 11.31
CA PRO A 94 -7.39 -24.15 12.50
C PRO A 94 -7.98 -23.52 13.76
N SER A 95 -8.22 -24.33 14.80
CA SER A 95 -8.65 -23.83 16.12
C SER A 95 -7.55 -23.01 16.78
N GLU A 96 -6.31 -23.46 16.62
CA GLU A 96 -5.09 -22.81 17.10
C GLU A 96 -3.98 -22.99 16.06
N GLY A 97 -2.98 -22.10 16.10
CA GLY A 97 -1.82 -22.22 15.22
C GLY A 97 -0.99 -20.95 15.17
N ARG A 98 0.17 -21.05 14.52
CA ARG A 98 0.93 -19.87 14.09
C ARG A 98 0.32 -19.30 12.82
N GLU A 99 0.67 -18.06 12.51
CA GLU A 99 0.23 -17.31 11.32
C GLU A 99 0.24 -18.16 10.04
N GLN A 100 1.29 -18.96 9.81
CA GLN A 100 1.45 -19.79 8.62
C GLN A 100 0.35 -20.84 8.43
N ALA A 101 -0.22 -21.35 9.52
CA ALA A 101 -1.31 -22.33 9.45
C ALA A 101 -2.60 -21.74 8.86
N TYR A 102 -2.71 -20.41 8.81
CA TYR A 102 -3.90 -19.72 8.34
C TYR A 102 -3.80 -19.24 6.89
N TYR A 103 -2.62 -19.26 6.25
CA TYR A 103 -2.46 -18.83 4.86
C TYR A 103 -3.31 -19.66 3.88
N GLU A 104 -3.23 -20.99 3.98
CA GLU A 104 -3.97 -21.89 3.08
C GLU A 104 -5.51 -21.76 3.25
N PRO A 105 -6.08 -21.76 4.47
CA PRO A 105 -7.50 -21.47 4.69
C PRO A 105 -7.95 -20.11 4.12
N VAL A 106 -7.15 -19.06 4.26
CA VAL A 106 -7.46 -17.73 3.69
C VAL A 106 -7.56 -17.82 2.17
N VAL A 107 -6.56 -18.43 1.51
CA VAL A 107 -6.55 -18.55 0.04
C VAL A 107 -7.69 -19.42 -0.46
N LYS A 108 -7.96 -20.54 0.20
CA LYS A 108 -9.12 -21.40 -0.13
C LYS A 108 -10.43 -20.64 0.00
N THR A 109 -10.62 -19.88 1.09
CA THR A 109 -11.84 -19.08 1.33
C THR A 109 -12.06 -18.05 0.21
N ILE A 110 -11.05 -17.23 -0.11
CA ILE A 110 -11.16 -16.22 -1.18
C ILE A 110 -11.39 -16.89 -2.54
N SER A 111 -10.70 -18.00 -2.81
CA SER A 111 -10.86 -18.76 -4.06
C SER A 111 -12.26 -19.34 -4.22
N VAL A 112 -12.84 -19.91 -3.15
CA VAL A 112 -14.22 -20.44 -3.15
C VAL A 112 -15.22 -19.35 -3.47
N VAL A 113 -15.13 -18.20 -2.79
CA VAL A 113 -16.01 -17.04 -3.05
C VAL A 113 -15.89 -16.62 -4.51
N ARG A 114 -14.67 -16.37 -5.00
CA ARG A 114 -14.41 -16.00 -6.39
C ARG A 114 -15.00 -17.01 -7.39
N ASP A 115 -14.80 -18.30 -7.15
CA ASP A 115 -15.23 -19.35 -8.07
C ASP A 115 -16.75 -19.48 -8.13
N VAL A 116 -17.46 -19.35 -6.99
CA VAL A 116 -18.93 -19.35 -6.96
C VAL A 116 -19.47 -18.13 -7.70
N LEU A 117 -18.93 -16.95 -7.43
CA LEU A 117 -19.35 -15.71 -8.10
C LEU A 117 -19.11 -15.77 -9.61
N ARG A 118 -17.95 -16.29 -10.05
CA ARG A 118 -17.63 -16.44 -11.47
C ARG A 118 -18.58 -17.39 -12.19
N LYS A 119 -19.02 -18.49 -11.55
CA LYS A 119 -19.98 -19.44 -12.13
C LYS A 119 -21.36 -18.83 -12.36
N ARG A 120 -21.74 -17.84 -11.57
CA ARG A 120 -23.05 -17.17 -11.64
C ARG A 120 -23.10 -16.03 -12.65
N ARG A 121 -21.94 -15.54 -13.08
CA ARG A 121 -21.85 -14.50 -14.11
C ARG A 121 -22.47 -14.99 -15.41
N LYS A 122 -23.28 -14.15 -16.04
CA LYS A 122 -23.89 -14.49 -17.33
C LYS A 122 -22.82 -14.55 -18.43
N PRO A 123 -22.94 -15.42 -19.44
CA PRO A 123 -21.94 -15.54 -20.51
C PRO A 123 -21.70 -14.25 -21.31
N ASP A 124 -22.69 -13.36 -21.36
CA ASP A 124 -22.66 -12.07 -22.06
C ASP A 124 -22.11 -10.93 -21.20
N GLU A 125 -21.96 -11.12 -19.89
CA GLU A 125 -21.44 -10.07 -19.02
C GLU A 125 -19.91 -9.93 -19.21
N PRO A 126 -19.39 -8.71 -19.38
CA PRO A 126 -17.96 -8.50 -19.52
C PRO A 126 -17.22 -9.04 -18.30
N ARG A 127 -16.08 -9.68 -18.56
CA ARG A 127 -15.18 -10.17 -17.53
C ARG A 127 -14.65 -9.02 -16.68
N GLY A 128 -14.60 -9.24 -15.38
CA GLY A 128 -13.94 -8.34 -14.44
C GLY A 128 -12.44 -8.36 -14.71
N ILE A 129 -11.75 -7.26 -14.40
CA ILE A 129 -10.31 -7.16 -14.68
C ILE A 129 -9.51 -8.22 -13.92
N TYR A 130 -10.03 -8.71 -12.80
CA TYR A 130 -9.41 -9.72 -11.95
C TYR A 130 -9.80 -11.17 -12.28
N ASP A 131 -10.69 -11.40 -13.25
CA ASP A 131 -11.21 -12.74 -13.58
C ASP A 131 -10.11 -13.73 -14.00
N ASP A 132 -9.11 -13.22 -14.71
CA ASP A 132 -7.98 -14.00 -15.22
C ASP A 132 -6.79 -14.03 -14.25
N HIS A 133 -6.89 -13.39 -13.08
CA HIS A 133 -5.81 -13.34 -12.10
C HIS A 133 -5.72 -14.63 -11.28
N GLY A 134 -4.49 -15.10 -11.06
CA GLY A 134 -4.22 -16.11 -10.06
C GLY A 134 -4.16 -15.48 -8.67
N LEU A 135 -4.79 -16.13 -7.69
CA LEU A 135 -4.54 -15.86 -6.27
C LEU A 135 -3.46 -16.84 -5.82
N PHE A 136 -2.28 -16.32 -5.47
CA PHE A 136 -1.12 -17.14 -5.18
C PHE A 136 -0.80 -17.09 -3.69
N LEU A 137 -0.61 -18.28 -3.11
CA LEU A 137 0.18 -18.45 -1.90
C LEU A 137 1.63 -18.14 -2.25
N TYR A 138 2.16 -17.03 -1.73
CA TYR A 138 3.52 -16.57 -2.03
C TYR A 138 4.35 -16.54 -0.75
N ALA A 139 4.20 -17.59 0.06
CA ALA A 139 5.10 -17.82 1.18
C ALA A 139 6.53 -17.99 0.61
N ASP A 140 7.41 -17.07 1.00
CA ASP A 140 8.87 -17.12 0.84
C ASP A 140 9.52 -16.43 -0.37
N CYS A 141 8.78 -15.86 -1.30
CA CYS A 141 9.41 -15.20 -2.44
C CYS A 141 9.61 -13.69 -2.21
N ALA A 142 10.88 -13.29 -2.18
CA ALA A 142 11.25 -11.88 -2.09
C ALA A 142 10.88 -11.12 -3.37
N MET A 143 10.28 -9.95 -3.21
CA MET A 143 9.96 -9.08 -4.34
C MET A 143 11.26 -8.59 -5.01
N MET A 144 11.24 -8.51 -6.35
CA MET A 144 12.44 -8.16 -7.13
C MET A 144 12.89 -6.71 -6.88
N ASP A 145 11.91 -5.82 -6.68
CA ASP A 145 12.16 -4.39 -6.55
C ASP A 145 12.25 -3.99 -5.07
N SER A 146 13.32 -3.28 -4.71
CA SER A 146 13.34 -2.47 -3.49
C SER A 146 12.64 -1.14 -3.74
N VAL A 147 11.88 -0.68 -2.75
CA VAL A 147 11.26 0.65 -2.79
C VAL A 147 12.12 1.57 -1.94
N ASP A 148 12.55 2.70 -2.50
CA ASP A 148 13.38 3.70 -1.80
C ASP A 148 14.72 3.16 -1.22
N GLY A 149 15.32 2.15 -1.86
CA GLY A 149 16.54 1.51 -1.36
C GLY A 149 16.34 0.64 -0.11
N ALA A 150 15.09 0.41 0.30
CA ALA A 150 14.76 -0.50 1.39
C ALA A 150 15.10 -1.95 1.03
N HIS A 151 15.20 -2.82 2.05
CA HIS A 151 15.34 -4.25 1.80
C HIS A 151 14.14 -4.79 1.03
N ALA A 152 14.36 -5.87 0.27
CA ALA A 152 13.29 -6.56 -0.44
C ALA A 152 12.17 -6.93 0.54
N VAL A 153 10.99 -6.40 0.29
CA VAL A 153 9.81 -6.66 1.09
C VAL A 153 9.22 -8.00 0.63
N LYS A 154 8.83 -8.83 1.58
CA LYS A 154 8.18 -10.12 1.34
C LYS A 154 6.71 -10.00 1.71
N SER A 155 5.83 -10.34 0.78
CA SER A 155 4.39 -10.47 1.03
C SER A 155 4.05 -11.95 1.07
N ASP A 156 3.20 -12.36 2.00
CA ASP A 156 2.86 -13.78 2.16
C ASP A 156 1.83 -14.24 1.11
N LEU A 157 0.89 -13.37 0.71
CA LEU A 157 -0.17 -13.69 -0.24
C LEU A 157 -0.38 -12.54 -1.22
N ILE A 158 -0.44 -12.86 -2.52
CA ILE A 158 -0.64 -11.85 -3.58
C ILE A 158 -1.69 -12.30 -4.59
N LEU A 159 -2.42 -11.32 -5.13
CA LEU A 159 -3.19 -11.46 -6.36
C LEU A 159 -2.40 -10.78 -7.47
N ALA A 160 -2.06 -11.53 -8.52
CA ALA A 160 -1.26 -11.06 -9.64
C ALA A 160 -1.92 -11.39 -10.97
N ARG A 161 -1.64 -10.58 -12.01
CA ARG A 161 -2.21 -10.76 -13.37
C ARG A 161 -1.86 -12.09 -14.02
N ARG A 162 -0.78 -12.72 -13.56
CA ARG A 162 -0.31 -13.99 -14.13
C ARG A 162 -1.15 -15.14 -13.59
N LYS A 163 -1.24 -16.23 -14.35
CA LYS A 163 -1.93 -17.47 -13.94
C LYS A 163 -1.02 -18.46 -13.25
N GLU A 164 0.29 -18.36 -13.48
CA GLU A 164 1.32 -19.23 -12.92
C GLU A 164 2.58 -18.41 -12.63
N LEU A 165 3.33 -18.81 -11.60
CA LEU A 165 4.65 -18.29 -11.25
C LEU A 165 5.59 -19.50 -11.07
N GLY A 166 6.81 -19.41 -11.58
CA GLY A 166 7.81 -20.48 -11.36
C GLY A 166 8.25 -20.53 -9.89
N GLU A 167 8.68 -21.72 -9.42
CA GLU A 167 9.09 -21.97 -8.01
C GLU A 167 10.21 -21.05 -7.48
N ASN A 168 10.95 -20.37 -8.36
CA ASN A 168 12.02 -19.43 -8.01
C ASN A 168 11.89 -18.07 -8.71
N GLU A 169 10.76 -17.83 -9.36
CA GLU A 169 10.54 -16.58 -10.08
C GLU A 169 10.27 -15.47 -9.05
N ARG A 170 11.02 -14.37 -9.15
CA ARG A 170 10.76 -13.16 -8.34
C ARG A 170 9.63 -12.36 -8.95
N VAL A 171 8.67 -11.94 -8.13
CA VAL A 171 7.58 -11.05 -8.56
C VAL A 171 7.99 -9.58 -8.39
N ARG A 172 7.59 -8.75 -9.35
CA ARG A 172 7.73 -7.29 -9.29
C ARG A 172 6.46 -6.67 -8.73
N TRP A 173 6.59 -5.58 -7.98
CA TRP A 173 5.43 -4.87 -7.43
C TRP A 173 4.44 -4.41 -8.51
N ARG A 174 4.94 -4.05 -9.70
CA ARG A 174 4.10 -3.62 -10.84
C ARG A 174 3.22 -4.74 -11.42
N ASP A 175 3.57 -5.99 -11.15
CA ASP A 175 2.87 -7.19 -11.63
C ASP A 175 1.86 -7.70 -10.58
N VAL A 176 1.80 -7.07 -9.40
CA VAL A 176 0.86 -7.36 -8.31
C VAL A 176 -0.27 -6.34 -8.31
N ASP A 177 -1.51 -6.81 -8.22
CA ASP A 177 -2.67 -5.93 -8.21
C ASP A 177 -3.26 -5.75 -6.81
N MET A 178 -3.16 -6.77 -5.96
CA MET A 178 -3.64 -6.76 -4.59
C MET A 178 -2.75 -7.64 -3.70
N VAL A 179 -2.66 -7.28 -2.42
CA VAL A 179 -1.97 -8.08 -1.39
C VAL A 179 -3.00 -8.54 -0.36
N VAL A 180 -2.80 -9.75 0.15
CA VAL A 180 -3.50 -10.23 1.34
C VAL A 180 -2.46 -10.39 2.44
N GLU A 181 -2.69 -9.77 3.59
CA GLU A 181 -1.76 -9.81 4.71
C GLU A 181 -2.44 -10.47 5.90
N VAL A 182 -1.78 -11.44 6.51
CA VAL A 182 -2.31 -12.18 7.65
C VAL A 182 -1.45 -11.90 8.87
N LYS A 183 -2.04 -11.34 9.93
CA LYS A 183 -1.35 -11.08 11.21
C LYS A 183 -2.24 -11.42 12.38
N ARG A 184 -1.65 -11.48 13.57
CA ARG A 184 -2.38 -11.75 14.80
C ARG A 184 -3.15 -10.53 15.29
N ASP A 185 -2.55 -9.36 15.16
CA ASP A 185 -3.03 -8.11 15.75
C ASP A 185 -3.12 -7.01 14.69
N TRP A 186 -4.14 -6.16 14.79
CA TRP A 186 -4.40 -5.12 13.79
C TRP A 186 -3.30 -4.06 13.64
N PRO A 187 -2.64 -3.57 14.71
CA PRO A 187 -1.58 -2.58 14.55
C PRO A 187 -0.42 -3.07 13.67
N ASP A 188 0.03 -4.31 13.89
CA ASP A 188 1.09 -4.93 13.09
C ASP A 188 0.62 -5.16 11.65
N LEU A 189 -0.62 -5.62 11.50
CA LEU A 189 -1.26 -5.81 10.20
C LEU A 189 -1.29 -4.52 9.38
N VAL A 190 -1.80 -3.43 9.96
CA VAL A 190 -1.94 -2.14 9.28
C VAL A 190 -0.56 -1.59 8.92
N THR A 191 0.43 -1.73 9.81
CA THR A 191 1.81 -1.28 9.56
C THR A 191 2.43 -2.00 8.36
N GLN A 192 2.28 -3.33 8.30
CA GLN A 192 2.80 -4.14 7.22
C GLN A 192 2.02 -3.90 5.91
N ALA A 193 0.70 -3.83 5.98
CA ALA A 193 -0.17 -3.50 4.84
C ALA A 193 0.15 -2.13 4.23
N ALA A 194 0.43 -1.12 5.06
CA ALA A 194 0.86 0.20 4.59
C ALA A 194 2.19 0.14 3.83
N THR A 195 3.11 -0.74 4.24
CA THR A 195 4.39 -0.95 3.55
C THR A 195 4.16 -1.50 2.15
N TYR A 196 3.32 -2.52 1.98
CA TYR A 196 3.00 -3.06 0.65
C TYR A 196 2.20 -2.07 -0.19
N ALA A 197 1.23 -1.37 0.41
CA ALA A 197 0.45 -0.38 -0.30
C ALA A 197 1.32 0.74 -0.86
N ARG A 198 2.31 1.21 -0.10
CA ARG A 198 3.32 2.16 -0.59
C ARG A 198 4.11 1.58 -1.76
N ALA A 199 4.51 0.31 -1.69
CA ALA A 199 5.23 -0.33 -2.78
C ALA A 199 4.37 -0.46 -4.06
N LEU A 200 3.11 -0.85 -3.92
CA LEU A 200 2.15 -0.94 -5.03
C LEU A 200 1.89 0.43 -5.66
N LEU A 201 1.64 1.46 -4.85
CA LEU A 201 1.45 2.84 -5.30
C LEU A 201 2.70 3.38 -5.99
N TYR A 202 3.89 3.08 -5.48
CA TYR A 202 5.16 3.51 -6.08
C TYR A 202 5.45 2.82 -7.41
N SER A 203 5.17 1.51 -7.48
CA SER A 203 5.46 0.71 -8.67
C SER A 203 4.56 1.01 -9.87
N ASN A 204 3.41 1.66 -9.63
CA ASN A 204 2.45 2.01 -10.67
C ASN A 204 1.87 3.42 -10.44
N SER A 205 2.37 4.39 -11.20
CA SER A 205 1.95 5.81 -11.12
C SER A 205 0.49 6.06 -11.51
N THR A 206 -0.17 5.10 -12.17
CA THR A 206 -1.60 5.20 -12.52
C THR A 206 -2.51 4.84 -11.35
N ARG A 207 -1.97 4.26 -10.28
CA ARG A 207 -2.76 3.76 -9.16
C ARG A 207 -3.16 4.91 -8.21
N TRP A 208 -4.47 5.16 -8.04
CA TRP A 208 -4.99 6.18 -7.10
C TRP A 208 -5.19 5.64 -5.69
N PHE A 209 -5.47 4.33 -5.56
CA PHE A 209 -5.44 3.61 -4.29
C PHE A 209 -4.88 2.19 -4.45
N SER A 210 -4.32 1.66 -3.37
CA SER A 210 -3.93 0.26 -3.25
C SER A 210 -4.88 -0.45 -2.30
N LEU A 211 -5.49 -1.55 -2.78
CA LEU A 211 -6.28 -2.44 -1.93
C LEU A 211 -5.36 -3.49 -1.29
N VAL A 212 -5.44 -3.61 0.02
CA VAL A 212 -4.85 -4.71 0.79
C VAL A 212 -5.97 -5.37 1.62
N ILE A 213 -6.10 -6.69 1.53
CA ILE A 213 -7.02 -7.44 2.40
C ILE A 213 -6.23 -7.86 3.64
N GLY A 214 -6.59 -7.30 4.79
CA GLY A 214 -5.98 -7.64 6.07
C GLY A 214 -6.78 -8.72 6.79
N VAL A 215 -6.17 -9.83 7.14
CA VAL A 215 -6.78 -10.91 7.92
C VAL A 215 -6.15 -10.99 9.32
N ASN A 216 -6.96 -10.72 10.33
CA ASN A 216 -6.63 -11.07 11.71
C ASN A 216 -6.91 -12.57 11.93
N HIS A 217 -5.86 -13.40 11.92
CA HIS A 217 -6.05 -14.86 12.00
C HIS A 217 -6.52 -15.34 13.38
N LYS A 218 -6.23 -14.59 14.45
CA LYS A 218 -6.68 -14.92 15.81
C LYS A 218 -8.19 -14.80 15.93
N MET A 219 -8.76 -13.76 15.34
CA MET A 219 -10.22 -13.49 15.38
C MET A 219 -10.96 -14.01 14.13
N ARG A 220 -10.23 -14.49 13.11
CA ARG A 220 -10.76 -14.90 11.80
C ARG A 220 -11.60 -13.79 11.15
N GLN A 221 -11.10 -12.57 11.21
CA GLN A 221 -11.75 -11.39 10.66
C GLN A 221 -10.91 -10.77 9.55
N ALA A 222 -11.57 -10.22 8.54
CA ALA A 222 -10.96 -9.48 7.45
C ALA A 222 -11.31 -7.98 7.49
N ARG A 223 -10.40 -7.14 7.01
CA ARG A 223 -10.64 -5.74 6.65
C ARG A 223 -10.17 -5.51 5.21
N PHE A 224 -10.97 -4.78 4.43
CA PHE A 224 -10.56 -4.29 3.12
C PHE A 224 -10.00 -2.88 3.30
N MET A 225 -8.69 -2.73 3.10
CA MET A 225 -7.95 -1.50 3.36
C MET A 225 -7.57 -0.81 2.05
N PHE A 226 -8.15 0.35 1.82
CA PHE A 226 -7.93 1.20 0.65
C PHE A 226 -6.92 2.29 1.04
N PHE A 227 -5.65 2.03 0.74
CA PHE A 227 -4.58 3.00 0.95
C PHE A 227 -4.53 3.96 -0.22
N HIS A 228 -4.74 5.23 0.05
CA HIS A 228 -4.75 6.29 -0.95
C HIS A 228 -3.90 7.46 -0.49
N GLN A 229 -3.79 8.49 -1.33
CA GLN A 229 -2.96 9.66 -1.02
C GLN A 229 -3.41 10.38 0.26
N GLY A 230 -4.70 10.37 0.58
CA GLY A 230 -5.23 10.96 1.83
C GLY A 230 -4.97 10.17 3.12
N GLY A 231 -4.49 8.92 3.05
CA GLY A 231 -4.41 8.04 4.23
C GLY A 231 -4.97 6.64 3.96
N LEU A 232 -5.68 6.10 4.94
CA LEU A 232 -6.28 4.77 4.88
C LEU A 232 -7.80 4.88 5.08
N THR A 233 -8.56 4.36 4.13
CA THR A 233 -9.99 4.04 4.33
C THR A 233 -10.14 2.54 4.48
N SER A 234 -10.88 2.05 5.48
CA SER A 234 -11.12 0.61 5.64
C SER A 234 -12.57 0.27 5.93
N THR A 235 -12.97 -0.95 5.56
CA THR A 235 -14.19 -1.56 6.09
C THR A 235 -14.06 -1.77 7.61
N ARG A 236 -15.19 -2.00 8.26
CA ARG A 236 -15.21 -2.69 9.56
C ARG A 236 -14.63 -4.10 9.45
N GLU A 237 -14.42 -4.71 10.61
CA GLU A 237 -14.04 -6.10 10.74
C GLU A 237 -15.18 -7.00 10.24
N LEU A 238 -14.88 -7.87 9.29
CA LEU A 238 -15.83 -8.80 8.70
C LEU A 238 -15.40 -10.23 9.05
N THR A 239 -16.22 -10.95 9.79
CA THR A 239 -15.96 -12.34 10.16
C THR A 239 -15.92 -13.23 8.91
N MET A 240 -14.87 -14.04 8.78
CA MET A 240 -14.67 -14.96 7.65
C MET A 240 -15.24 -16.36 7.92
N ASP A 241 -15.79 -16.59 9.11
CA ASP A 241 -16.49 -17.81 9.46
C ASP A 241 -17.83 -17.88 8.72
N GLY A 242 -18.09 -18.99 8.02
CA GLY A 242 -19.27 -19.14 7.18
C GLY A 242 -20.57 -18.94 7.94
N ASP A 243 -20.64 -19.30 9.23
CA ASP A 243 -21.87 -19.20 10.03
C ASP A 243 -22.06 -17.83 10.68
N ALA A 244 -21.06 -16.94 10.59
CA ALA A 244 -21.16 -15.61 11.16
C ALA A 244 -22.11 -14.71 10.34
N PRO A 245 -22.85 -13.80 11.01
CA PRO A 245 -23.76 -12.88 10.33
C PRO A 245 -23.04 -11.86 9.44
N GLU A 246 -21.74 -11.61 9.65
CA GLU A 246 -20.94 -10.72 8.80
C GLU A 246 -20.42 -11.39 7.53
N PHE A 247 -20.46 -12.72 7.44
CA PHE A 247 -19.90 -13.46 6.31
C PHE A 247 -20.50 -13.07 4.95
N PRO A 248 -21.83 -12.85 4.82
CA PRO A 248 -22.39 -12.35 3.56
C PRO A 248 -21.78 -11.03 3.12
N LYS A 249 -21.48 -10.10 4.05
CA LYS A 249 -20.82 -8.83 3.75
C LYS A 249 -19.37 -9.02 3.32
N PHE A 250 -18.65 -9.98 3.93
CA PHE A 250 -17.31 -10.36 3.48
C PHE A 250 -17.32 -10.88 2.02
N ALA A 251 -18.24 -11.80 1.71
CA ALA A 251 -18.39 -12.34 0.37
C ALA A 251 -18.79 -11.26 -0.65
N GLN A 252 -19.67 -10.34 -0.25
CA GLN A 252 -20.11 -9.20 -1.08
C GLN A 252 -18.99 -8.17 -1.33
N MET A 253 -18.10 -7.93 -0.35
CA MET A 253 -16.91 -7.11 -0.58
C MET A 253 -16.00 -7.76 -1.63
N LEU A 254 -15.78 -9.08 -1.55
CA LEU A 254 -15.02 -9.81 -2.58
C LEU A 254 -15.70 -9.74 -3.95
N GLU A 255 -17.03 -9.87 -4.00
CA GLU A 255 -17.79 -9.69 -5.23
C GLU A 255 -17.59 -8.31 -5.83
N THR A 256 -17.67 -7.26 -5.01
CA THR A 256 -17.46 -5.88 -5.44
C THR A 256 -16.07 -5.72 -6.05
N VAL A 257 -15.05 -6.26 -5.39
CA VAL A 257 -13.66 -6.24 -5.88
C VAL A 257 -13.52 -7.02 -7.19
N PHE A 258 -14.02 -8.25 -7.28
CA PHE A 258 -13.91 -9.08 -8.49
C PHE A 258 -14.83 -8.61 -9.64
N SER A 259 -15.79 -7.73 -9.36
CA SER A 259 -16.69 -7.15 -10.35
C SER A 259 -16.19 -5.84 -10.96
N CYS A 260 -15.00 -5.35 -10.57
CA CYS A 260 -14.37 -4.21 -11.25
C CYS A 260 -14.22 -4.50 -12.76
N LYS A 261 -14.95 -3.77 -13.60
CA LYS A 261 -15.01 -4.04 -15.06
C LYS A 261 -13.92 -3.30 -15.81
N ASN A 262 -13.49 -2.17 -15.28
CA ASN A 262 -12.47 -1.33 -15.89
C ASN A 262 -11.38 -0.97 -14.87
N PRO A 263 -10.20 -0.49 -15.35
CA PRO A 263 -9.11 -0.12 -14.45
C PRO A 263 -9.47 0.97 -13.43
N MET A 264 -10.38 1.90 -13.75
CA MET A 264 -10.77 2.97 -12.81
C MET A 264 -11.45 2.42 -11.56
N ASP A 265 -12.42 1.51 -11.75
CA ASP A 265 -13.11 0.83 -10.65
C ASP A 265 -12.12 0.12 -9.71
N ALA A 266 -11.02 -0.36 -10.27
CA ALA A 266 -10.01 -1.15 -9.59
C ALA A 266 -8.88 -0.34 -8.93
N GLY A 267 -8.95 0.98 -8.96
CA GLY A 267 -7.86 1.77 -8.37
C GLY A 267 -6.85 2.32 -9.37
N PHE A 268 -7.11 2.29 -10.68
CA PHE A 268 -6.20 2.81 -11.71
C PHE A 268 -6.84 3.92 -12.55
N PHE A 269 -6.26 5.12 -12.51
CA PHE A 269 -6.68 6.19 -13.41
C PHE A 269 -6.10 5.96 -14.82
N PRO A 270 -6.84 6.19 -15.91
CA PRO A 270 -6.23 6.25 -17.22
C PRO A 270 -5.13 7.31 -17.17
N ALA A 271 -3.95 7.03 -17.74
CA ALA A 271 -2.95 8.09 -17.88
C ALA A 271 -3.67 9.31 -18.50
N PRO A 272 -3.51 10.52 -17.93
CA PRO A 272 -4.32 11.67 -18.30
C PRO A 272 -4.39 11.79 -19.82
N SER A 273 -5.60 11.80 -20.38
CA SER A 273 -5.77 11.88 -21.83
C SER A 273 -5.06 13.14 -22.32
N ARG A 274 -4.10 12.98 -23.21
CA ARG A 274 -3.17 14.04 -23.66
C ARG A 274 -3.78 14.93 -24.74
N ASP A 275 -5.09 15.11 -24.73
CA ASP A 275 -5.85 15.88 -25.72
C ASP A 275 -5.79 17.40 -25.47
N GLY A 276 -4.79 17.86 -24.73
CA GLY A 276 -4.50 19.27 -24.54
C GLY A 276 -3.61 19.86 -25.63
N PRO A 277 -3.46 21.20 -25.64
CA PRO A 277 -2.51 21.90 -26.52
C PRO A 277 -1.05 21.69 -26.09
N PHE A 278 -0.80 20.83 -25.11
CA PHE A 278 0.51 20.49 -24.61
C PHE A 278 0.77 18.99 -24.78
N GLU A 279 2.01 18.63 -25.06
CA GLU A 279 2.54 17.27 -25.01
C GLU A 279 3.56 17.13 -23.89
N ASP A 280 3.60 15.97 -23.25
CA ASP A 280 4.65 15.65 -22.28
C ASP A 280 5.98 15.48 -23.01
N VAL A 281 6.91 16.41 -22.79
CA VAL A 281 8.30 16.27 -23.26
C VAL A 281 9.04 15.25 -22.39
N SER A 282 8.85 15.35 -21.06
CA SER A 282 9.46 14.44 -20.12
C SER A 282 8.73 14.46 -18.77
N LEU A 283 8.53 13.28 -18.18
CA LEU A 283 8.05 13.15 -16.81
C LEU A 283 9.26 13.31 -15.87
N LEU A 284 9.38 14.46 -15.21
CA LEU A 284 10.49 14.75 -14.28
C LEU A 284 10.37 13.95 -12.98
N SER A 285 9.15 13.78 -12.49
CA SER A 285 8.88 13.02 -11.27
C SER A 285 7.42 12.60 -11.24
N SER A 286 7.14 11.32 -11.03
CA SER A 286 5.82 10.88 -10.57
C SER A 286 5.99 10.20 -9.24
N ARG A 287 5.31 10.73 -8.21
CA ARG A 287 5.30 10.16 -6.87
C ARG A 287 3.88 10.20 -6.35
N THR A 288 3.27 9.03 -6.30
CA THR A 288 2.07 8.74 -5.53
C THR A 288 2.49 8.64 -4.06
N CYS A 289 2.65 9.79 -3.39
CA CYS A 289 2.89 9.80 -1.95
C CYS A 289 1.55 9.73 -1.21
N ILE A 290 1.49 8.89 -0.18
CA ILE A 290 0.49 9.02 0.88
C ILE A 290 0.79 10.36 1.56
N ARG A 291 0.08 11.42 1.14
CA ARG A 291 0.00 12.83 1.62
C ARG A 291 0.54 13.91 0.68
N GLY A 292 -0.38 14.54 -0.06
CA GLY A 292 -0.45 16.00 -0.25
C GLY A 292 0.64 16.74 -1.05
N ARG A 293 1.60 16.06 -1.69
CA ARG A 293 2.56 16.73 -2.60
C ARG A 293 2.21 16.49 -4.05
N ALA A 294 2.66 17.38 -4.95
CA ALA A 294 2.40 17.28 -6.38
C ALA A 294 2.78 15.89 -6.90
N ASN A 295 1.78 15.17 -7.41
CA ASN A 295 1.88 13.74 -7.72
C ASN A 295 2.64 13.46 -9.01
N GLN A 296 2.68 14.45 -9.90
CA GLN A 296 3.35 14.39 -11.19
C GLN A 296 3.94 15.76 -11.48
N VAL A 297 5.21 15.77 -11.84
CA VAL A 297 5.93 16.91 -12.38
C VAL A 297 6.38 16.47 -13.76
N ALA A 298 5.86 17.12 -14.79
CA ALA A 298 6.24 16.89 -16.17
C ALA A 298 6.65 18.21 -16.83
N VAL A 299 7.62 18.12 -17.74
CA VAL A 299 7.89 19.19 -18.70
C VAL A 299 6.87 19.06 -19.82
N LEU A 300 6.10 20.11 -20.02
CA LEU A 300 5.13 20.22 -21.10
C LEU A 300 5.72 21.07 -22.23
N SER A 301 5.57 20.62 -23.47
CA SER A 301 5.80 21.42 -24.67
C SER A 301 4.46 21.77 -25.27
N GLN A 302 4.33 22.98 -25.82
CA GLN A 302 3.14 23.35 -26.55
C GLN A 302 3.16 22.65 -27.91
N LYS A 303 2.08 21.94 -28.25
CA LYS A 303 1.91 21.39 -29.60
C LYS A 303 1.86 22.54 -30.59
N ASP A 304 2.76 22.52 -31.57
CA ASP A 304 2.71 23.46 -32.69
C ASP A 304 1.40 23.26 -33.44
N ASN A 305 0.45 24.16 -33.24
CA ASN A 305 -0.87 24.16 -33.90
C ASN A 305 -0.76 24.60 -35.37
N THR A 306 0.25 24.15 -36.11
CA THR A 306 0.47 24.51 -37.52
C THR A 306 -0.44 23.73 -38.48
N GLY A 307 -1.28 22.81 -37.99
CA GLY A 307 -2.38 22.22 -38.75
C GLY A 307 -3.58 23.18 -38.88
N PRO A 308 -4.36 23.11 -39.99
CA PRO A 308 -5.52 23.96 -40.20
C PRO A 308 -6.55 23.76 -39.09
N ARG A 309 -6.74 24.80 -38.26
CA ARG A 309 -7.76 24.82 -37.21
C ARG A 309 -9.14 24.81 -37.86
N HIS A 310 -9.85 23.67 -37.79
CA HIS A 310 -11.31 23.69 -37.89
C HIS A 310 -11.84 24.42 -36.65
N ALA A 311 -12.27 25.66 -36.83
CA ALA A 311 -12.82 26.50 -35.78
C ALA A 311 -14.24 26.04 -35.42
N GLU A 312 -14.37 24.98 -34.62
CA GLU A 312 -15.58 24.74 -33.85
C GLU A 312 -15.50 25.50 -32.54
N ALA A 313 -16.21 26.63 -32.47
CA ALA A 313 -16.33 27.44 -31.28
C ALA A 313 -17.16 26.70 -30.21
N LEU A 314 -16.50 25.95 -29.33
CA LEU A 314 -17.10 25.50 -28.08
C LEU A 314 -17.29 26.71 -27.15
N SER A 315 -18.51 27.25 -27.17
CA SER A 315 -19.01 28.23 -26.21
C SER A 315 -19.08 27.60 -24.81
N TYR A 316 -18.07 27.82 -23.98
CA TYR A 316 -18.16 27.55 -22.54
C TYR A 316 -18.91 28.70 -21.85
N PRO A 317 -19.95 28.42 -21.04
CA PRO A 317 -20.58 29.45 -20.23
C PRO A 317 -19.57 30.01 -19.21
N PRO A 318 -19.57 31.32 -18.95
CA PRO A 318 -18.63 31.93 -18.02
C PRO A 318 -18.84 31.35 -16.61
N ALA A 319 -17.75 30.84 -16.04
CA ALA A 319 -17.73 30.37 -14.66
C ALA A 319 -18.18 31.50 -13.71
N ARG A 320 -19.27 31.25 -12.96
CA ARG A 320 -19.72 32.12 -11.87
C ARG A 320 -18.59 32.25 -10.84
N ARG A 321 -17.85 33.36 -10.88
CA ARG A 321 -16.98 33.78 -9.78
C ARG A 321 -17.87 34.18 -8.61
N SER A 322 -17.78 33.43 -7.52
CA SER A 322 -18.40 33.79 -6.24
C SER A 322 -17.85 35.14 -5.76
N ALA A 323 -18.72 36.12 -5.59
CA ALA A 323 -18.39 37.50 -5.19
C ALA A 323 -17.72 37.63 -3.79
N HIS A 324 -17.60 36.53 -3.04
CA HIS A 324 -17.22 36.55 -1.63
C HIS A 324 -15.71 36.69 -1.36
N LEU A 325 -14.85 36.59 -2.38
CA LEU A 325 -13.39 36.66 -2.22
C LEU A 325 -12.78 38.04 -2.50
N ALA A 326 -13.55 39.00 -3.02
CA ALA A 326 -13.04 40.34 -3.32
C ALA A 326 -12.99 41.29 -2.10
N GLU A 327 -13.72 41.00 -1.02
CA GLU A 327 -13.87 41.93 0.11
C GLU A 327 -12.78 41.87 1.19
N LYS A 328 -11.88 40.86 1.18
CA LYS A 328 -10.85 40.72 2.22
C LYS A 328 -9.51 41.38 1.92
N SER A 329 -9.34 42.05 0.77
CA SER A 329 -8.05 42.66 0.41
C SER A 329 -7.84 44.10 0.92
N THR A 330 -8.79 44.68 1.66
CA THR A 330 -8.73 46.11 2.03
C THR A 330 -8.91 46.35 3.53
N ARG A 331 -8.12 45.66 4.38
CA ARG A 331 -7.90 46.09 5.77
C ARG A 331 -6.43 46.10 6.14
N GLN A 332 -5.91 47.33 6.15
CA GLN A 332 -4.78 47.89 6.89
C GLN A 332 -4.16 47.00 7.97
N VAL A 333 -2.83 46.91 7.96
CA VAL A 333 -2.02 46.78 9.17
C VAL A 333 -1.10 48.00 9.25
N GLN A 334 -1.46 48.89 10.17
CA GLN A 334 -0.67 50.03 10.61
C GLN A 334 0.33 49.51 11.65
N ALA A 335 1.62 49.61 11.35
CA ALA A 335 2.69 49.10 12.21
C ALA A 335 2.90 50.02 13.43
N GLN A 336 2.87 49.44 14.64
CA GLN A 336 3.39 50.08 15.86
C GLN A 336 4.87 49.69 16.07
N PRO A 337 5.72 50.60 16.58
CA PRO A 337 7.12 50.31 16.87
C PRO A 337 7.27 49.50 18.16
N THR A 338 8.05 48.42 18.09
CA THR A 338 8.38 47.51 19.20
C THR A 338 9.52 48.09 20.05
N PRO A 339 9.49 47.98 21.40
CA PRO A 339 10.57 48.41 22.26
C PRO A 339 11.80 47.48 22.19
N PRO A 340 13.01 47.97 22.54
CA PRO A 340 14.26 47.23 22.39
C PRO A 340 14.39 46.06 23.38
N PRO A 341 15.11 44.99 23.00
CA PRO A 341 15.26 43.78 23.80
C PRO A 341 16.23 44.00 24.99
N LYS A 342 15.85 43.44 26.15
CA LYS A 342 16.69 43.37 27.34
C LYS A 342 17.73 42.25 27.20
N LEU A 343 18.99 42.57 27.50
CA LEU A 343 20.11 41.62 27.54
C LEU A 343 19.92 40.55 28.63
N PRO A 344 20.21 39.26 28.37
CA PRO A 344 20.26 38.24 29.40
C PRO A 344 21.50 38.39 30.28
N ARG A 345 21.30 38.36 31.61
CA ARG A 345 22.36 38.19 32.60
C ARG A 345 22.94 36.78 32.50
N GLY A 346 24.27 36.70 32.46
CA GLY A 346 25.02 35.46 32.44
C GLY A 346 24.82 34.62 33.71
N ASN A 347 24.79 33.30 33.52
CA ASN A 347 24.91 32.35 34.62
C ASN A 347 26.08 31.40 34.39
N GLN A 348 26.74 31.14 35.51
CA GLN A 348 28.06 30.58 35.66
C GLN A 348 28.10 29.08 35.37
N SER A 349 29.26 28.69 34.87
CA SER A 349 29.79 27.35 34.70
C SER A 349 29.83 26.54 36.00
N HIS A 350 29.33 25.31 35.97
CA HIS A 350 29.85 24.23 36.80
C HIS A 350 30.08 22.96 35.98
N ALA A 351 31.35 22.58 35.90
CA ALA A 351 31.84 21.32 35.36
C ALA A 351 31.66 20.20 36.39
N ARG A 352 31.17 19.03 35.96
CA ARG A 352 31.43 17.73 36.58
C ARG A 352 31.55 16.68 35.48
N GLY A 353 32.69 15.98 35.48
CA GLY A 353 33.05 14.97 34.47
C GLY A 353 32.31 13.63 34.65
N PRO A 354 32.43 12.72 33.67
CA PRO A 354 31.80 11.40 33.74
C PRO A 354 32.71 10.37 34.42
N ALA A 355 32.12 9.61 35.35
CA ALA A 355 32.69 8.36 35.84
C ALA A 355 32.31 7.22 34.88
N THR A 356 33.32 6.58 34.31
CA THR A 356 33.23 5.30 33.61
C THR A 356 32.85 4.19 34.58
N LYS A 357 31.78 3.44 34.28
CA LYS A 357 31.49 2.15 34.91
C LYS A 357 31.65 1.05 33.88
N ASP A 358 32.61 0.16 34.15
CA ASP A 358 32.76 -1.13 33.51
C ASP A 358 31.50 -1.98 33.71
N ILE A 359 30.96 -2.49 32.61
CA ILE A 359 29.93 -3.52 32.62
C ILE A 359 30.58 -4.80 32.09
N THR A 360 30.91 -5.68 33.02
CA THR A 360 31.27 -7.08 32.78
C THR A 360 29.99 -7.84 32.44
N MET A 361 29.92 -8.43 31.24
CA MET A 361 28.86 -9.37 30.85
C MET A 361 29.32 -10.81 31.10
N PRO A 362 28.56 -11.66 31.80
CA PRO A 362 28.81 -13.10 31.80
C PRO A 362 28.24 -13.75 30.54
N ARG A 363 29.07 -14.59 29.91
CA ARG A 363 28.68 -15.66 28.99
C ARG A 363 28.01 -16.78 29.79
N ASP A 364 27.00 -17.40 29.18
CA ASP A 364 26.52 -18.80 29.31
C ASP A 364 25.08 -18.80 28.75
N GLU A 365 24.51 -19.81 28.10
CA GLU A 365 24.88 -21.15 27.64
C GLU A 365 23.79 -21.51 26.61
N ALA A 366 24.15 -22.03 25.43
CA ALA A 366 23.18 -22.55 24.47
C ALA A 366 23.07 -24.08 24.65
N ARG A 367 21.90 -24.56 25.10
CA ARG A 367 21.55 -25.98 25.08
C ARG A 367 20.74 -26.30 23.82
N ILE A 368 21.27 -27.25 23.06
CA ILE A 368 20.61 -28.00 22.00
C ILE A 368 19.81 -29.11 22.67
N VAL A 369 18.54 -29.29 22.29
CA VAL A 369 17.78 -30.51 22.56
C VAL A 369 17.42 -31.13 21.22
N THR A 370 17.83 -32.38 21.09
CA THR A 370 17.61 -33.33 19.98
C THR A 370 16.15 -33.72 19.80
#